data_AF-A0A1F9B3Y0-F1
#
_entry.id   AF-A0A1F9B3Y0-F1
#
_cell.length_a   1.000
_cell.length_b   1.000
_cell.length_c   1.000
_cell.angle_alpha   90.00
_cell.angle_beta   90.00
_cell.angle_gamma   90.00
#
_symmetry.space_group_name_H-M   'P 1'
#
loop_
_entity.id
_entity.type
_entity.pdbx_description
1 polymer ?
#
loop_
_entity_poly.entity_id
_entity_poly.type
_entity_poly.pdbx_seq_one_letter_code
_entity_poly.pdbx_strand_id
1 'polypeptide(L)'
;MVGRKMYGGQSSHIPLKVNSAGVIPPIFASSLIIFPATAVNFIDLPWLKGIANSLNPTGVFYNAIYAGAIIFFTYFYTAIQFNPSDVADNLKKYGGFVPGIRPGPNTTEYIDRILTRLTLWGAIYLAVVCVLPSFLIGWWNVPFYFGGTSLLIVIGVALDTAQQIESHVLARSYDGLLKTGRLKGRRG
;
A
#
# COMPACT_ATOMS: atom_id res chain seq x y z
N MET A 1 13.02 -14.71 46.59
CA MET A 1 11.54 -14.70 46.50
C MET A 1 11.00 -13.62 47.45
N VAL A 2 10.85 -12.39 46.95
CA VAL A 2 9.93 -11.33 47.42
C VAL A 2 9.68 -10.52 46.14
N GLY A 3 8.41 -10.35 45.73
CA GLY A 3 8.04 -9.61 44.51
C GLY A 3 7.74 -10.44 43.26
N ARG A 4 6.83 -11.43 43.33
CA ARG A 4 6.24 -12.14 42.17
C ARG A 4 5.20 -11.30 41.41
N LYS A 5 5.45 -10.01 41.18
CA LYS A 5 4.67 -9.28 40.18
C LYS A 5 5.35 -9.52 38.84
N MET A 6 4.75 -10.39 38.03
CA MET A 6 5.03 -10.44 36.61
C MET A 6 4.79 -9.02 36.08
N TYR A 7 5.84 -8.26 35.80
CA TYR A 7 5.75 -6.98 35.10
C TYR A 7 5.37 -7.32 33.66
N GLY A 8 4.08 -7.58 33.47
CA GLY A 8 3.48 -7.90 32.19
C GLY A 8 3.09 -6.61 31.47
N GLY A 9 3.46 -6.54 30.21
CA GLY A 9 2.88 -5.61 29.25
C GLY A 9 3.82 -4.50 28.82
N GLN A 10 4.91 -4.83 28.13
CA GLN A 10 5.45 -3.86 27.20
C GLN A 10 4.40 -3.66 26.10
N SER A 11 3.79 -2.48 26.05
CA SER A 11 2.82 -2.15 25.02
C SER A 11 3.50 -2.21 23.66
N SER A 12 3.11 -3.17 22.83
CA SER A 12 3.50 -3.21 21.43
C SER A 12 2.37 -2.63 20.58
N HIS A 13 2.73 -2.06 19.44
CA HIS A 13 1.80 -1.54 18.46
C HIS A 13 1.91 -2.37 17.19
N ILE A 14 0.77 -2.60 16.53
CA ILE A 14 0.74 -3.20 15.21
C ILE A 14 0.81 -2.04 14.20
N PRO A 15 1.90 -1.86 13.46
CA PRO A 15 1.98 -0.78 12.49
C PRO A 15 1.05 -1.06 11.31
N LEU A 16 -0.04 -0.31 11.20
CA LEU A 16 -0.92 -0.32 10.03
C LEU A 16 -0.54 0.86 9.12
N LYS A 17 -0.09 0.56 7.90
CA LYS A 17 0.23 1.59 6.92
C LYS A 17 -1.05 2.18 6.33
N VAL A 18 -1.07 3.49 6.07
CA VAL A 18 -2.19 4.18 5.39
C VAL A 18 -2.36 3.66 3.96
N ASN A 19 -1.24 3.35 3.30
CA ASN A 19 -1.23 2.68 2.01
C ASN A 19 -0.44 1.37 2.10
N SER A 20 -1.14 0.30 2.49
CA SER A 20 -0.57 -1.06 2.47
C SER A 20 -0.33 -1.58 1.04
N ALA A 21 -1.04 -1.02 0.06
CA ALA A 21 -1.03 -1.45 -1.33
C ALA A 21 0.15 -0.91 -2.15
N GLY A 22 0.86 0.11 -1.65
CA GLY A 22 1.97 0.74 -2.36
C GLY A 22 1.54 1.38 -3.68
N VAL A 23 2.36 1.21 -4.72
CA VAL A 23 2.14 1.76 -6.07
C VAL A 23 1.38 0.81 -7.00
N ILE A 24 1.15 -0.42 -6.56
CA ILE A 24 0.61 -1.48 -7.43
C ILE A 24 -0.79 -1.14 -7.97
N PRO A 25 -1.74 -0.59 -7.17
CA PRO A 25 -3.08 -0.28 -7.70
C PRO A 25 -3.08 0.78 -8.82
N PRO A 26 -2.37 1.93 -8.70
CA PRO A 26 -2.24 2.87 -9.83
C PRO A 26 -1.66 2.26 -11.10
N ILE A 27 -0.69 1.33 -10.97
CA ILE A 27 -0.09 0.62 -12.11
C ILE A 27 -1.14 -0.26 -12.80
N PHE A 28 -1.87 -1.09 -12.05
CA PHE A 28 -2.94 -1.92 -12.61
C PHE A 28 -4.05 -1.10 -13.25
N ALA A 29 -4.46 0.00 -12.63
CA ALA A 29 -5.45 0.90 -13.22
C ALA A 29 -4.96 1.46 -14.57
N SER A 30 -3.69 1.87 -14.66
CA SER A 30 -3.12 2.41 -15.90
C SER A 30 -2.97 1.35 -17.00
N SER A 31 -2.52 0.14 -16.66
CA SER A 31 -2.33 -0.94 -17.65
C SER A 31 -3.67 -1.45 -18.18
N LEU A 32 -4.69 -1.54 -17.32
CA LEU A 32 -6.04 -1.94 -17.72
C LEU A 32 -6.65 -0.96 -18.74
N ILE A 33 -6.38 0.34 -18.61
CA ILE A 33 -6.93 1.36 -19.51
C ILE A 33 -6.11 1.45 -20.81
N ILE A 34 -4.79 1.32 -20.73
CA ILE A 34 -3.91 1.39 -21.91
C ILE A 34 -4.11 0.18 -22.83
N PHE A 35 -4.40 -1.01 -22.28
CA PHE A 35 -4.50 -2.25 -23.07
C PHE A 35 -5.59 -2.19 -24.16
N PRO A 36 -6.86 -1.86 -23.85
CA PRO A 36 -7.88 -1.69 -24.88
C PRO A 36 -7.58 -0.52 -25.81
N ALA A 37 -7.11 0.61 -25.29
CA ALA A 37 -6.79 1.78 -26.11
C ALA A 37 -5.75 1.44 -27.19
N THR A 38 -4.74 0.64 -26.84
CA THR A 38 -3.71 0.19 -27.77
C THR A 38 -4.28 -0.77 -28.81
N ALA A 39 -5.12 -1.73 -28.41
CA ALA A 39 -5.77 -2.67 -29.33
C ALA A 39 -6.70 -1.97 -30.33
N VAL A 40 -7.43 -0.94 -29.88
CA VAL A 40 -8.32 -0.14 -30.73
C VAL A 40 -7.55 0.63 -31.80
N ASN A 41 -6.34 1.10 -31.50
CA ASN A 41 -5.50 1.80 -32.49
C ASN A 41 -5.06 0.90 -33.66
N PHE A 42 -5.04 -0.43 -33.47
CA PHE A 42 -4.73 -1.39 -34.54
C PHE A 42 -5.93 -1.78 -35.39
N ILE A 43 -7.15 -1.44 -34.99
CA ILE A 43 -8.40 -1.83 -35.67
C ILE A 43 -9.06 -0.61 -36.27
N ASP A 44 -9.15 -0.57 -37.60
CA ASP A 44 -9.64 0.59 -38.35
C ASP A 44 -11.18 0.62 -38.45
N LEU A 45 -11.85 0.62 -37.29
CA LEU A 45 -13.32 0.63 -37.19
C LEU A 45 -13.84 1.97 -36.62
N PRO A 46 -14.76 2.68 -37.30
CA PRO A 46 -15.22 4.02 -36.91
C PRO A 46 -15.86 4.12 -35.51
N TRP A 47 -16.61 3.09 -35.11
CA TRP A 47 -17.25 3.02 -33.78
C TRP A 47 -16.24 2.81 -32.65
N LEU A 48 -15.20 2.02 -32.91
CA LEU A 48 -14.07 1.79 -32.01
C LEU A 48 -13.22 3.05 -31.86
N LYS A 49 -12.98 3.80 -32.95
CA LYS A 49 -12.31 5.12 -32.89
C LYS A 49 -13.08 6.16 -32.07
N GLY A 50 -14.42 6.13 -32.07
CA GLY A 50 -15.24 6.98 -31.20
C GLY A 50 -15.03 6.69 -29.70
N ILE A 51 -14.86 5.42 -29.35
CA ILE A 51 -14.52 4.98 -27.98
C ILE A 51 -13.08 5.39 -27.62
N ALA A 52 -12.12 5.21 -28.53
CA ALA A 52 -10.74 5.65 -28.31
C ALA A 52 -10.61 7.16 -28.14
N ASN A 53 -11.34 7.96 -28.92
CA ASN A 53 -11.35 9.42 -28.77
C ASN A 53 -11.98 9.88 -27.45
N SER A 54 -12.90 9.09 -26.89
CA SER A 54 -13.50 9.35 -25.58
C SER A 54 -12.55 8.96 -24.42
N LEU A 55 -11.58 8.08 -24.69
CA LEU A 55 -10.52 7.65 -23.78
C LEU A 55 -9.25 8.51 -23.89
N ASN A 56 -9.35 9.73 -24.42
CA ASN A 56 -8.21 10.64 -24.45
C ASN A 56 -7.78 10.99 -23.01
N PRO A 57 -6.46 10.92 -22.69
CA PRO A 57 -5.92 11.21 -21.35
C PRO A 57 -6.28 12.61 -20.80
N THR A 58 -6.63 13.54 -21.68
CA THR A 58 -7.01 14.91 -21.36
C THR A 58 -8.50 15.08 -21.03
N GLY A 59 -9.33 14.06 -21.28
CA GLY A 59 -10.77 14.11 -21.06
C GLY A 59 -11.14 13.96 -19.58
N VAL A 60 -12.09 14.77 -19.11
CA VAL A 60 -12.65 14.65 -17.74
C VAL A 60 -13.25 13.24 -17.51
N PHE A 61 -13.81 12.63 -18.55
CA PHE A 61 -14.35 11.27 -18.51
C PHE A 61 -13.28 10.20 -18.25
N TYR A 62 -12.13 10.29 -18.92
CA TYR A 62 -10.98 9.42 -18.69
C TYR A 62 -10.49 9.53 -17.25
N ASN A 63 -10.33 10.76 -16.74
CA ASN A 63 -9.86 11.01 -15.38
C ASN A 63 -10.84 10.46 -14.32
N ALA A 64 -12.15 10.56 -14.56
CA ALA A 64 -13.16 9.99 -13.66
C ALA A 64 -13.11 8.45 -13.62
N ILE A 65 -13.01 7.80 -14.78
CA ILE A 65 -12.84 6.34 -14.86
C ILE A 65 -11.52 5.91 -14.22
N TYR A 66 -10.44 6.64 -14.48
CA TYR A 66 -9.13 6.35 -13.92
C TYR A 66 -9.12 6.48 -12.39
N ALA A 67 -9.71 7.54 -11.84
CA ALA A 67 -9.88 7.72 -10.40
C ALA A 67 -10.70 6.58 -9.77
N GLY A 68 -11.82 6.21 -10.40
CA GLY A 68 -12.65 5.09 -9.95
C GLY A 68 -11.91 3.76 -9.98
N ALA A 69 -11.14 3.50 -11.05
CA ALA A 69 -10.31 2.31 -11.18
C ALA A 69 -9.23 2.26 -10.10
N ILE A 70 -8.54 3.37 -9.80
CA ILE A 70 -7.56 3.44 -8.71
C ILE A 70 -8.22 3.05 -7.39
N ILE A 71 -9.36 3.66 -7.05
CA ILE A 71 -10.05 3.38 -5.78
C ILE A 71 -10.45 1.90 -5.70
N PHE A 72 -11.03 1.35 -6.78
CA PHE A 72 -11.41 -0.05 -6.86
C PHE A 72 -10.20 -0.98 -6.66
N PHE A 73 -9.11 -0.76 -7.39
CA PHE A 73 -7.92 -1.60 -7.29
C PHE A 73 -7.22 -1.46 -5.93
N THR A 74 -7.26 -0.27 -5.29
CA THR A 74 -6.70 -0.10 -3.95
C THR A 74 -7.44 -0.94 -2.92
N TYR A 75 -8.78 -0.97 -2.98
CA TYR A 75 -9.59 -1.84 -2.13
C TYR A 75 -9.34 -3.32 -2.42
N PHE A 76 -9.40 -3.69 -3.70
CA PHE A 76 -9.21 -5.07 -4.14
C PHE A 76 -7.85 -5.63 -3.73
N TYR A 77 -6.77 -4.88 -3.98
CA TYR A 77 -5.42 -5.31 -3.66
C TYR A 77 -5.18 -5.36 -2.14
N THR A 78 -5.70 -4.38 -1.39
CA THR A 78 -5.54 -4.40 0.08
C THR A 78 -6.25 -5.60 0.71
N ALA A 79 -7.44 -5.97 0.23
CA ALA A 79 -8.18 -7.12 0.74
C ALA A 79 -7.47 -8.46 0.44
N ILE A 80 -6.79 -8.57 -0.70
CA ILE A 80 -6.01 -9.77 -1.06
C ILE A 80 -4.73 -9.86 -0.21
N GLN A 81 -4.04 -8.75 0.01
CA GLN A 81 -2.75 -8.78 0.69
C GLN A 81 -2.86 -8.83 2.21
N PHE A 82 -3.87 -8.17 2.78
CA PHE A 82 -4.03 -8.06 4.22
C PHE A 82 -5.24 -8.88 4.67
N ASN A 83 -5.01 -10.06 5.21
CA ASN A 83 -6.06 -10.89 5.79
C ASN A 83 -6.21 -10.60 7.30
N PRO A 84 -7.29 -9.94 7.76
CA PRO A 84 -7.46 -9.59 9.17
C PRO A 84 -7.57 -10.83 10.08
N SER A 85 -8.07 -11.96 9.57
CA SER A 85 -8.22 -13.19 10.36
C SER A 85 -6.85 -13.75 10.75
N ASP A 86 -5.92 -13.76 9.80
CA ASP A 86 -4.58 -14.32 10.02
C ASP A 86 -3.79 -13.45 10.99
N VAL A 87 -3.96 -12.12 10.93
CA VAL A 87 -3.34 -11.19 11.88
C VAL A 87 -3.89 -11.38 13.29
N ALA A 88 -5.21 -11.54 13.43
CA ALA A 88 -5.84 -11.81 14.72
C ALA A 88 -5.41 -13.17 15.32
N ASP A 89 -5.31 -14.21 14.49
CA ASP A 89 -4.85 -15.53 14.92
C ASP A 89 -3.38 -15.54 15.28
N ASN A 90 -2.53 -14.84 14.53
CA ASN A 90 -1.12 -14.66 14.89
C ASN A 90 -0.99 -13.91 16.21
N LEU A 91 -1.75 -12.83 16.41
CA LEU A 91 -1.76 -12.09 17.68
C LEU A 91 -2.11 -13.02 18.86
N LYS A 92 -3.15 -13.85 18.69
CA LYS A 92 -3.55 -14.86 19.69
C LYS A 92 -2.46 -15.91 19.94
N LYS A 93 -1.81 -16.43 18.88
CA LYS A 93 -0.72 -17.43 18.98
C LYS A 93 0.50 -16.88 19.73
N TYR A 94 0.84 -15.61 19.53
CA TYR A 94 1.94 -14.94 20.24
C TYR A 94 1.56 -14.46 21.65
N GLY A 95 0.36 -14.81 22.17
CA GLY A 95 -0.10 -14.40 23.49
C GLY A 95 -0.46 -12.91 23.59
N GLY A 96 -0.54 -12.20 22.46
CA GLY A 96 -0.98 -10.82 22.38
C GLY A 96 -2.50 -10.70 22.34
N PHE A 97 -3.02 -9.56 22.78
CA PHE A 97 -4.43 -9.21 22.65
C PHE A 97 -4.58 -7.69 22.53
N VAL A 98 -5.63 -7.26 21.84
CA VAL A 98 -5.98 -5.84 21.77
C VAL A 98 -6.71 -5.46 23.06
N PRO A 99 -6.25 -4.45 23.81
CA PRO A 99 -6.91 -4.00 25.03
C PRO A 99 -8.39 -3.69 24.78
N GLY A 100 -9.28 -4.29 25.58
CA GLY A 100 -10.73 -4.08 25.48
C GLY A 100 -11.46 -4.97 24.48
N ILE A 101 -10.77 -5.83 23.72
CA ILE A 101 -11.41 -6.71 22.71
C ILE A 101 -11.02 -8.17 22.98
N ARG A 102 -12.01 -9.06 22.99
CA ARG A 102 -11.80 -10.49 23.22
C ARG A 102 -11.08 -11.12 22.01
N PRO A 103 -9.96 -11.85 22.20
CA PRO A 103 -9.21 -12.49 21.11
C PRO A 103 -10.06 -13.43 20.25
N GLY A 104 -9.85 -13.40 18.93
CA GLY A 104 -10.56 -14.21 17.95
C GLY A 104 -11.40 -13.34 16.99
N PRO A 105 -12.66 -13.72 16.69
CA PRO A 105 -13.45 -13.05 15.64
C PRO A 105 -13.70 -11.55 15.92
N ASN A 106 -13.82 -11.16 17.19
CA ASN A 106 -14.00 -9.74 17.54
C ASN A 106 -12.75 -8.90 17.25
N THR A 107 -11.55 -9.49 17.37
CA THR A 107 -10.29 -8.82 16.99
C THR A 107 -10.20 -8.69 15.47
N THR A 108 -10.61 -9.72 14.73
CA THR A 108 -10.69 -9.70 13.26
C THR A 108 -11.59 -8.56 12.76
N GLU A 109 -12.82 -8.46 13.27
CA GLU A 109 -13.77 -7.41 12.87
C GLU A 109 -13.26 -6.00 13.22
N TYR A 110 -12.59 -5.86 14.36
CA TYR A 110 -11.99 -4.59 14.76
C TYR A 110 -10.86 -4.15 13.81
N ILE A 111 -9.95 -5.07 13.48
CA ILE A 111 -8.86 -4.82 12.53
C ILE A 111 -9.43 -4.49 11.15
N ASP A 112 -10.41 -5.26 10.68
CA ASP A 112 -11.07 -5.05 9.39
C ASP A 112 -11.75 -3.68 9.29
N ARG A 113 -12.46 -3.25 10.35
CA ARG A 113 -13.07 -1.92 10.41
C ARG A 113 -12.04 -0.79 10.34
N ILE A 114 -10.88 -0.95 10.98
CA ILE A 114 -9.79 0.03 10.93
C ILE A 114 -9.18 0.06 9.53
N LEU A 115 -8.87 -1.10 8.96
CA LEU A 115 -8.28 -1.21 7.63
C LEU A 115 -9.20 -0.58 6.59
N THR A 116 -10.49 -0.90 6.60
CA THR A 116 -11.47 -0.37 5.65
C THR A 116 -11.55 1.15 5.68
N ARG A 117 -11.41 1.77 6.86
CA ARG A 117 -11.36 3.24 7.00
C ARG A 117 -10.02 3.81 6.55
N LEU A 118 -8.90 3.16 6.88
CA LEU A 118 -7.58 3.60 6.44
C LEU A 118 -7.45 3.52 4.92
N THR A 119 -7.92 2.43 4.31
CA THR A 119 -7.91 2.23 2.86
C THR A 119 -8.78 3.23 2.13
N LEU A 120 -9.91 3.65 2.72
CA LEU A 120 -10.76 4.70 2.15
C LEU A 120 -9.97 6.00 1.95
N TRP A 121 -9.31 6.48 3.01
CA TRP A 121 -8.51 7.70 2.95
C TRP A 121 -7.25 7.51 2.08
N GLY A 122 -6.61 6.34 2.13
CA GLY A 122 -5.48 6.00 1.28
C GLY A 122 -5.83 5.99 -0.21
N ALA A 123 -6.97 5.40 -0.58
CA ALA A 123 -7.46 5.33 -1.95
C ALA A 123 -7.80 6.71 -2.52
N ILE A 124 -8.47 7.56 -1.72
CA ILE A 124 -8.76 8.95 -2.11
C ILE A 124 -7.47 9.74 -2.32
N TYR A 125 -6.53 9.64 -1.38
CA TYR A 125 -5.23 10.29 -1.51
C TYR A 125 -4.49 9.87 -2.80
N LEU A 126 -4.42 8.56 -3.08
CA LEU A 126 -3.78 8.05 -4.29
C LEU A 126 -4.48 8.53 -5.56
N ALA A 127 -5.82 8.50 -5.59
CA ALA A 127 -6.59 8.99 -6.72
C ALA A 127 -6.33 10.48 -6.97
N VAL A 128 -6.31 11.31 -5.93
CA VAL A 128 -6.03 12.75 -6.04
C VAL A 128 -4.62 12.97 -6.60
N VAL A 129 -3.60 12.29 -6.08
CA VAL A 129 -2.21 12.45 -6.55
C VAL A 129 -2.05 12.05 -8.02
N CYS A 130 -2.73 10.99 -8.47
CA CYS A 130 -2.70 10.55 -9.87
C CYS A 130 -3.44 11.51 -10.82
N VAL A 131 -4.55 12.06 -10.38
CA VAL A 131 -5.48 12.84 -11.21
C VAL A 131 -5.11 14.31 -11.27
N LEU A 132 -4.47 14.84 -10.23
CA LEU A 132 -4.08 16.26 -10.12
C LEU A 132 -3.18 16.71 -11.30
N PRO A 133 -2.12 15.97 -11.70
CA PRO A 133 -1.31 16.35 -12.87
C PRO A 133 -2.10 16.34 -14.17
N SER A 134 -3.03 15.39 -14.35
CA SER A 134 -3.91 15.35 -15.53
C SER A 134 -4.82 16.58 -15.62
N PHE A 135 -5.33 17.08 -14.48
CA PHE A 135 -6.10 18.32 -14.44
C PHE A 135 -5.23 19.55 -14.76
N LEU A 136 -4.00 19.62 -14.25
CA LEU A 136 -3.09 20.73 -14.51
C LEU A 136 -2.71 20.83 -15.99
N ILE A 137 -2.46 19.70 -16.65
CA ILE A 137 -2.14 19.66 -18.10
C ILE A 137 -3.35 20.14 -18.91
N GLY A 138 -4.57 19.72 -18.54
CA GLY A 138 -5.79 20.09 -19.27
C GLY A 138 -6.20 21.56 -19.13
N TRP A 139 -5.95 22.19 -17.98
CA TRP A 139 -6.36 23.59 -17.71
C TRP A 139 -5.26 24.61 -17.93
N TRP A 140 -4.01 24.32 -17.54
CA TRP A 140 -2.90 25.27 -17.65
C TRP A 140 -1.96 25.02 -18.82
N ASN A 141 -2.18 23.96 -19.61
CA ASN A 141 -1.40 23.64 -20.82
C ASN A 141 0.12 23.64 -20.58
N VAL A 142 0.55 23.27 -19.36
CA VAL A 142 1.96 23.05 -19.03
C VAL A 142 2.28 21.61 -19.41
N PRO A 143 3.13 21.36 -20.42
CA PRO A 143 3.46 20.00 -20.84
C PRO A 143 4.34 19.34 -19.78
N PHE A 144 3.72 18.71 -18.79
CA PHE A 144 4.40 17.83 -17.87
C PHE A 144 4.78 16.54 -18.60
N TYR A 145 6.08 16.37 -18.89
CA TYR A 145 6.62 15.12 -19.43
C TYR A 145 6.50 13.94 -18.43
N PHE A 146 6.40 14.25 -17.14
CA PHE A 146 6.11 13.28 -16.08
C PHE A 146 4.62 13.35 -15.71
N GLY A 147 3.81 12.41 -16.21
CA GLY A 147 2.42 12.24 -15.78
C GLY A 147 2.29 11.87 -14.30
N GLY A 148 1.09 12.03 -13.73
CA GLY A 148 0.85 11.72 -12.31
C GLY A 148 1.16 10.27 -11.93
N THR A 149 0.91 9.33 -12.83
CA THR A 149 1.23 7.92 -12.65
C THR A 149 2.74 7.67 -12.61
N SER A 150 3.53 8.29 -13.50
CA SER A 150 4.98 8.07 -13.51
C SER A 150 5.65 8.69 -12.29
N LEU A 151 5.19 9.85 -11.83
CA LEU A 151 5.65 10.45 -10.58
C LEU A 151 5.37 9.53 -9.37
N LEU A 152 4.17 8.96 -9.28
CA LEU A 152 3.80 8.06 -8.18
C LEU A 152 4.65 6.78 -8.20
N ILE A 153 4.91 6.24 -9.40
CA ILE A 153 5.81 5.08 -9.57
C ILE A 153 7.21 5.39 -9.07
N VAL A 154 7.80 6.53 -9.47
CA VAL A 154 9.15 6.92 -9.02
C VAL A 154 9.21 7.04 -7.51
N ILE A 155 8.25 7.74 -6.89
CA ILE A 155 8.23 7.95 -5.44
C ILE A 155 8.06 6.62 -4.71
N GLY A 156 7.13 5.77 -5.14
CA GLY A 156 6.86 4.55 -4.39
C GLY A 156 7.91 3.47 -4.59
N VAL A 157 8.55 3.35 -5.78
CA VAL A 157 9.72 2.48 -5.94
C VAL A 157 10.89 2.99 -5.10
N ALA A 158 11.10 4.31 -5.02
CA ALA A 158 12.13 4.89 -4.17
C ALA A 158 11.88 4.59 -2.68
N LEU A 159 10.63 4.72 -2.21
CA LEU A 159 10.23 4.38 -0.83
C LEU A 159 10.37 2.88 -0.54
N ASP A 160 9.96 2.01 -1.47
CA ASP A 160 10.09 0.56 -1.31
C ASP A 160 11.57 0.15 -1.25
N THR A 161 12.41 0.75 -2.11
CA THR A 161 13.85 0.52 -2.11
C THR A 161 14.47 1.00 -0.80
N ALA A 162 14.09 2.19 -0.31
CA ALA A 162 14.56 2.71 0.97
C ALA A 162 14.18 1.80 2.16
N GLN A 163 12.91 1.35 2.22
CA GLN A 163 12.44 0.44 3.25
C GLN A 163 13.16 -0.92 3.22
N GLN A 164 13.43 -1.45 2.03
CA GLN A 164 14.20 -2.68 1.87
C GLN A 164 15.65 -2.50 2.33
N ILE A 165 16.29 -1.37 2.02
CA ILE A 165 17.65 -1.09 2.51
C ILE A 165 17.65 -1.03 4.04
N GLU A 166 16.71 -0.29 4.64
CA GLU A 166 16.59 -0.16 6.09
C GLU A 166 16.43 -1.52 6.79
N SER A 167 15.57 -2.40 6.26
CA SER A 167 15.37 -3.73 6.83
C SER A 167 16.64 -4.59 6.80
N HIS A 168 17.43 -4.51 5.73
CA HIS A 168 18.71 -5.22 5.62
C HIS A 168 19.79 -4.64 6.54
N VAL A 169 19.85 -3.31 6.69
CA VAL A 169 20.78 -2.65 7.63
C VAL A 169 20.46 -3.05 9.07
N LEU A 170 19.18 -3.04 9.46
CA LEU A 170 18.75 -3.48 10.79
C LEU A 170 19.19 -4.92 11.06
N ALA A 171 18.93 -5.85 10.14
CA ALA A 171 19.34 -7.25 10.29
C ALA A 171 20.86 -7.39 10.50
N ARG A 172 21.67 -6.64 9.74
CA ARG A 172 23.14 -6.64 9.89
C ARG A 172 23.61 -6.05 11.23
N SER A 173 22.96 -5.00 11.72
CA SER A 173 23.29 -4.41 13.03
C SER A 173 22.97 -5.34 14.20
N TYR A 174 21.98 -6.24 14.07
CA TYR A 174 21.71 -7.30 15.05
C TYR A 174 22.85 -8.35 15.13
N ASP A 175 23.43 -8.74 13.99
CA ASP A 175 24.55 -9.68 13.95
C ASP A 175 25.81 -9.15 14.65
N GLY A 176 26.09 -7.84 14.55
CA GLY A 176 27.23 -7.20 15.21
C GLY A 176 27.14 -7.19 16.74
N LEU A 177 25.93 -7.03 17.28
CA LEU A 177 25.66 -7.05 18.72
C LEU A 177 25.75 -8.48 19.31
N LEU A 178 25.27 -9.49 18.58
CA LEU A 178 25.34 -10.89 19.03
C LEU A 178 26.76 -11.47 18.98
N LYS A 179 27.62 -11.00 18.06
CA LYS A 179 29.02 -11.47 17.96
C LYS A 179 29.95 -10.97 19.07
N THR A 180 29.61 -9.86 19.72
CA THR A 180 30.47 -9.22 20.73
C THR A 180 30.33 -9.86 22.14
N GLY A 181 29.38 -10.80 22.32
CA GLY A 181 29.06 -11.40 23.62
C GLY A 181 29.83 -12.66 24.04
N ARG A 182 30.77 -13.19 23.24
CA ARG A 182 31.57 -14.37 23.64
C ARG A 182 32.70 -13.97 24.61
N LEU A 183 32.33 -13.69 25.86
CA LEU A 183 33.26 -13.68 26.99
C LEU A 183 33.88 -15.07 27.13
N LYS A 184 35.16 -15.16 26.74
CA LYS A 184 36.03 -16.33 26.88
C LYS A 184 36.10 -16.72 28.37
N GLY A 185 35.36 -17.76 28.75
CA GLY A 185 35.40 -18.33 30.08
C GLY A 185 36.83 -18.73 30.45
N ARG A 186 37.38 -18.07 31.46
CA ARG A 186 38.68 -18.39 32.05
C ARG A 186 38.49 -19.68 32.86
N ARG A 187 38.96 -20.81 32.31
CA ARG A 187 39.14 -22.06 33.06
C ARG A 187 40.12 -21.77 34.21
N GLY A 188 39.61 -21.82 35.44
CA GLY A 188 40.38 -22.17 36.63
C GLY A 188 40.19 -23.66 36.89
#